data_AF-A0A6L2NRF1-F1
#
_entry.id   AF-A0A6L2NRF1-F1
#
_cell.length_a   1.000
_cell.length_b   1.000
_cell.length_c   1.000
_cell.angle_alpha   90.00
_cell.angle_beta   90.00
_cell.angle_gamma   90.00
#
_symmetry.space_group_name_H-M   'P 1'
#
loop_
_entity.id
_entity.type
_entity.pdbx_description
1 polymer ?
#
loop_
_entity_poly.entity_id
_entity_poly.type
_entity_poly.pdbx_seq_one_letter_code
_entity_poly.pdbx_strand_id
1 'polypeptide(L)'
;MHGFGVYCFANGHRYESAWHEGRRQGCVMYTFRNGDTQSGYWDNGVLTISTSQDTSQAGSSSTTISHAKVLNAVQEARRIAVKAVLTWMRGCTKGVSAANRAANASRVAAVKAIQKRMHDLIDDRPIQIV
;
A
#
# COMPACT_ATOMS: atom_id res chain seq x y z
N MET A 1 21.77 -4.61 0.14
CA MET A 1 20.44 -4.01 -0.11
C MET A 1 19.43 -4.65 0.84
N HIS A 2 18.59 -3.84 1.47
CA HIS A 2 17.51 -4.26 2.38
C HIS A 2 16.20 -3.73 1.82
N GLY A 3 15.14 -4.55 1.74
CA GLY A 3 13.85 -4.06 1.26
C GLY A 3 12.84 -5.15 0.90
N PHE A 4 11.62 -4.73 0.62
CA PHE A 4 10.54 -5.59 0.14
C PHE A 4 10.38 -5.41 -1.37
N GLY A 5 10.37 -6.52 -2.11
CA GLY A 5 10.23 -6.52 -3.56
C GLY A 5 8.96 -7.23 -3.99
N VAL A 6 8.27 -6.64 -4.96
CA VAL A 6 7.13 -7.26 -5.65
C VAL A 6 7.50 -7.44 -7.11
N TYR A 7 7.47 -8.68 -7.57
CA TYR A 7 7.69 -9.04 -8.97
C TYR A 7 6.37 -9.51 -9.59
N CYS A 8 5.94 -8.83 -10.65
CA CYS A 8 4.76 -9.20 -11.42
C CYS A 8 5.22 -9.86 -12.72
N PHE A 9 4.80 -11.09 -12.93
CA PHE A 9 5.07 -11.82 -14.15
C PHE A 9 4.04 -11.44 -15.23
N ALA A 10 4.45 -11.48 -16.50
CA ALA A 10 3.57 -11.20 -17.64
C ALA A 10 2.37 -12.17 -17.73
N ASN A 11 2.47 -13.36 -17.12
CA ASN A 11 1.40 -14.34 -17.01
C ASN A 11 0.37 -14.01 -15.90
N GLY A 12 0.51 -12.89 -15.21
CA GLY A 12 -0.39 -12.45 -14.14
C GLY A 12 -0.10 -13.04 -12.77
N HIS A 13 0.99 -13.80 -12.61
CA HIS A 13 1.47 -14.21 -11.29
C HIS A 13 2.17 -13.05 -10.58
N ARG A 14 2.08 -13.05 -9.25
CA ARG A 14 2.71 -12.03 -8.40
C ARG A 14 3.55 -12.70 -7.32
N TYR A 15 4.78 -12.24 -7.17
CA TYR A 15 5.69 -12.73 -6.15
C TYR A 15 6.12 -11.58 -5.24
N GLU A 16 6.02 -11.78 -3.94
CA GLU A 16 6.35 -10.81 -2.91
C GLU A 16 7.39 -11.44 -1.98
N SER A 17 8.49 -10.74 -1.76
CA SER A 17 9.58 -11.25 -0.91
C SER A 17 10.29 -10.14 -0.16
N ALA A 18 10.73 -10.46 1.05
CA ALA A 18 11.69 -9.66 1.79
C ALA A 18 13.12 -10.03 1.37
N TRP A 19 13.96 -9.01 1.22
CA TRP A 19 15.36 -9.12 0.86
C TRP A 19 16.21 -8.50 1.96
N HIS A 20 17.23 -9.24 2.40
CA HIS A 20 18.20 -8.78 3.38
C HIS A 20 19.60 -9.05 2.84
N GLU A 21 20.47 -8.04 2.83
CA GLU A 21 21.83 -8.10 2.26
C GLU A 21 21.94 -8.71 0.85
N GLY A 22 20.93 -8.53 -0.01
CA GLY A 22 20.92 -9.10 -1.36
C GLY A 22 20.59 -10.60 -1.44
N ARG A 23 20.24 -11.23 -0.31
CA ARG A 23 19.70 -12.59 -0.25
C ARG A 23 18.20 -12.54 0.05
N ARG A 24 17.47 -13.56 -0.42
CA ARG A 24 16.05 -13.75 -0.06
C ARG A 24 15.99 -14.18 1.41
N GLN A 25 15.34 -13.39 2.24
CA GLN A 25 15.32 -13.62 3.67
C GLN A 25 14.02 -13.07 4.24
N GLY A 26 13.30 -13.86 5.02
CA GLY A 26 11.99 -13.48 5.54
C GLY A 26 10.81 -14.09 4.77
N CYS A 27 9.62 -13.54 5.03
CA CYS A 27 8.38 -14.04 4.44
C CYS A 27 8.35 -13.88 2.92
N VAL A 28 7.87 -14.92 2.25
CA VAL A 28 7.59 -14.94 0.82
C VAL A 28 6.12 -15.25 0.59
N MET A 29 5.53 -14.60 -0.42
CA MET A 29 4.18 -14.88 -0.87
C MET A 29 4.13 -14.94 -2.39
N TYR A 30 3.65 -16.05 -2.93
CA TYR A 30 3.38 -16.24 -4.34
C TYR A 30 1.88 -16.26 -4.56
N THR A 31 1.37 -15.35 -5.40
CA THR A 31 -0.03 -15.29 -5.82
C THR A 31 -0.14 -15.76 -7.25
N PHE A 32 -0.89 -16.84 -7.45
CA PHE A 32 -1.23 -17.37 -8.76
C PHE A 32 -2.28 -16.49 -9.44
N ARG A 33 -2.40 -16.62 -10.77
CA ARG A 33 -3.34 -15.83 -11.58
C ARG A 33 -4.80 -16.15 -11.20
N ASN A 34 -5.05 -17.36 -10.73
CA ASN A 34 -6.36 -17.82 -10.25
C ASN A 34 -6.72 -17.23 -8.86
N GLY A 35 -5.80 -16.50 -8.22
CA GLY A 35 -5.99 -15.90 -6.89
C GLY A 35 -5.50 -16.77 -5.73
N ASP A 36 -5.06 -18.00 -5.99
CA ASP A 36 -4.47 -18.84 -4.94
C ASP A 36 -3.15 -18.23 -4.47
N THR A 37 -2.92 -18.28 -3.16
CA THR A 37 -1.70 -17.74 -2.56
C THR A 37 -0.97 -18.83 -1.79
N GLN A 38 0.31 -19.01 -2.08
CA GLN A 38 1.22 -19.81 -1.26
C GLN A 38 2.17 -18.89 -0.52
N SER A 39 2.28 -19.08 0.79
CA SER A 39 3.24 -18.37 1.63
C SER A 39 4.28 -19.33 2.19
N GLY A 40 5.47 -18.78 2.44
CA GLY A 40 6.56 -19.48 3.07
C GLY A 40 7.49 -18.51 3.77
N TYR A 41 8.53 -19.04 4.39
CA TYR A 41 9.57 -18.25 5.01
C TYR A 41 10.94 -18.74 4.54
N TRP A 42 11.81 -17.80 4.18
CA TRP A 42 13.21 -18.08 3.88
C TRP A 42 14.04 -17.89 5.14
N ASP A 43 14.63 -18.97 5.63
CA ASP A 43 15.64 -18.94 6.70
C ASP A 43 16.97 -19.51 6.19
N ASN A 44 18.04 -18.72 6.28
CA ASN A 44 19.40 -19.11 5.86
C ASN A 44 19.52 -19.75 4.46
N GLY A 45 18.66 -19.34 3.52
CA GLY A 45 18.65 -19.86 2.15
C GLY A 45 17.84 -21.15 1.96
N VAL A 46 17.11 -21.60 2.98
CA VAL A 46 16.13 -22.69 2.91
C VAL A 46 14.73 -22.11 2.87
N LEU A 47 13.92 -22.54 1.90
CA LEU A 47 12.51 -22.16 1.80
C LEU A 47 11.64 -23.17 2.53
N THR A 48 10.99 -22.75 3.60
CA THR A 48 9.93 -23.52 4.24
C THR A 48 8.60 -23.06 3.67
N ILE A 49 8.00 -23.91 2.83
CA ILE A 49 6.65 -23.68 2.28
C ILE A 49 5.66 -24.36 3.23
N SER A 50 4.69 -23.60 3.73
CA SER A 50 3.55 -24.16 4.46
C SER A 50 2.57 -24.73 3.43
N THR A 51 2.93 -25.82 2.77
CA THR A 51 2.07 -26.48 1.81
C THR A 51 0.87 -27.05 2.55
N SER A 52 -0.30 -26.46 2.32
CA SER A 52 -1.60 -26.98 2.77
C SER A 52 -1.95 -28.25 2.00
N GLN A 53 -1.27 -29.36 2.31
CA GLN A 53 -1.72 -30.70 2.00
C GLN A 53 -1.95 -31.44 3.32
N ASP A 54 -3.14 -31.28 3.90
CA ASP A 54 -3.69 -32.33 4.76
C ASP A 54 -4.52 -33.25 3.86
N THR A 55 -3.84 -34.31 3.40
CA THR A 55 -4.51 -35.51 2.90
C THR A 55 -4.96 -36.30 4.13
N SER A 56 -6.25 -36.60 4.17
CA SER A 56 -6.96 -37.41 5.14
C SER A 56 -6.20 -38.65 5.66
N GLN A 57 -5.90 -38.73 6.98
CA GLN A 57 -6.52 -39.66 7.95
C GLN A 57 -5.79 -39.73 9.31
N ALA A 58 -6.60 -39.52 10.37
CA ALA A 58 -6.66 -40.19 11.67
C ALA A 58 -5.43 -40.35 12.59
N GLY A 59 -5.55 -39.78 13.80
CA GLY A 59 -5.17 -40.45 15.04
C GLY A 59 -4.28 -39.69 16.03
N SER A 60 -4.84 -38.78 16.84
CA SER A 60 -4.48 -38.64 18.27
C SER A 60 -5.24 -37.50 18.95
N SER A 61 -5.72 -37.80 20.15
CA SER A 61 -6.44 -36.96 21.11
C SER A 61 -5.78 -35.60 21.38
N SER A 62 -6.44 -34.51 20.98
CA SER A 62 -6.37 -33.17 21.62
C SER A 62 -7.37 -32.25 20.93
N THR A 63 -8.18 -31.51 21.69
CA THR A 63 -9.19 -30.51 21.26
C THR A 63 -9.18 -30.17 19.77
N THR A 64 -10.04 -30.84 18.98
CA THR A 64 -10.06 -30.65 17.52
C THR A 64 -10.68 -29.30 17.18
N ILE A 65 -9.84 -28.27 17.04
CA ILE A 65 -10.25 -26.98 16.50
C ILE A 65 -10.66 -27.22 15.05
N SER A 66 -11.93 -26.99 14.71
CA SER A 66 -12.42 -27.23 13.36
C SER A 66 -11.65 -26.38 12.36
N HIS A 67 -11.21 -26.99 11.27
CA HIS A 67 -10.47 -26.33 10.18
C HIS A 67 -11.18 -25.04 9.69
N ALA A 68 -12.52 -25.05 9.65
CA ALA A 68 -13.34 -23.89 9.32
C ALA A 68 -13.18 -22.72 10.31
N LYS A 69 -13.04 -22.98 11.61
CA LYS A 69 -12.81 -21.92 12.61
C LYS A 69 -11.43 -21.28 12.44
N VAL A 70 -10.41 -22.08 12.16
CA VAL A 70 -9.05 -21.59 11.90
C VAL A 70 -9.05 -20.72 10.64
N LEU A 71 -9.65 -21.20 9.55
CA LEU A 71 -9.74 -20.43 8.30
C LEU A 71 -10.50 -19.11 8.50
N ASN A 72 -11.63 -19.13 9.19
CA ASN A 72 -12.40 -17.92 9.45
C ASN A 72 -11.61 -16.91 10.31
N ALA A 73 -10.88 -17.39 11.33
CA ALA A 73 -10.04 -16.53 12.16
C ALA A 73 -8.90 -15.90 11.36
N VAL A 74 -8.24 -16.68 10.50
CA VAL A 74 -7.16 -16.20 9.62
C VAL A 74 -7.69 -15.20 8.59
N GLN A 75 -8.85 -15.48 7.99
CA GLN A 75 -9.49 -14.58 7.03
C GLN A 75 -9.90 -13.25 7.68
N GLU A 76 -10.45 -13.28 8.89
CA GLU A 76 -10.81 -12.05 9.60
C GLU A 76 -9.57 -11.26 10.03
N ALA A 77 -8.53 -11.92 10.53
CA ALA A 77 -7.26 -11.28 10.83
C ALA A 77 -6.66 -10.57 9.59
N ARG A 78 -6.70 -11.23 8.42
CA ARG A 78 -6.25 -10.65 7.16
C ARG A 78 -7.10 -9.43 6.77
N ARG A 79 -8.43 -9.51 6.92
CA ARG A 79 -9.35 -8.41 6.62
C ARG A 79 -9.08 -7.19 7.51
N ILE A 80 -8.87 -7.42 8.80
CA ILE A 80 -8.54 -6.35 9.77
C ILE A 80 -7.21 -5.69 9.39
N ALA A 81 -6.18 -6.48 9.08
CA ALA A 81 -4.88 -5.97 8.67
C ALA A 81 -4.98 -5.09 7.40
N VAL A 82 -5.69 -5.56 6.37
CA VAL A 82 -5.89 -4.81 5.13
C VAL A 82 -6.69 -3.52 5.39
N LYS A 83 -7.73 -3.58 6.22
CA LYS A 83 -8.53 -2.41 6.59
C LYS A 83 -7.69 -1.36 7.34
N ALA A 84 -6.79 -1.79 8.23
CA ALA A 84 -5.90 -0.89 8.94
C ALA A 84 -4.97 -0.14 7.99
N VAL A 85 -4.32 -0.85 7.05
CA VAL A 85 -3.45 -0.26 6.03
C VAL A 85 -4.20 0.75 5.16
N LEU A 86 -5.39 0.39 4.67
CA LEU A 86 -6.24 1.28 3.88
C LEU A 86 -6.65 2.54 4.65
N THR A 87 -6.98 2.40 5.93
CA THR A 87 -7.40 3.53 6.77
C THR A 87 -6.25 4.51 6.97
N TRP A 88 -5.05 3.99 7.26
CA TRP A 88 -3.84 4.78 7.37
C TRP A 88 -3.52 5.50 6.05
N MET A 89 -3.51 4.77 4.93
CA MET A 89 -3.23 5.34 3.61
C MET A 89 -4.22 6.47 3.26
N ARG A 90 -5.52 6.26 3.54
CA ARG A 90 -6.56 7.30 3.36
C ARG A 90 -6.26 8.56 4.19
N GLY A 91 -5.77 8.40 5.41
CA GLY A 91 -5.31 9.53 6.25
C GLY A 91 -4.19 10.33 5.58
N CYS A 92 -3.13 9.64 5.14
CA CYS A 92 -2.02 10.25 4.42
C CYS A 92 -2.47 10.97 3.14
N THR A 93 -3.29 10.34 2.31
CA THR A 93 -3.80 10.95 1.07
C THR A 93 -4.61 12.21 1.34
N LYS A 94 -5.45 12.22 2.40
CA LYS A 94 -6.20 13.42 2.80
C LYS A 94 -5.27 14.56 3.20
N GLY A 95 -4.22 14.26 3.98
CA GLY A 95 -3.21 15.23 4.39
C GLY A 95 -2.50 15.86 3.19
N VAL A 96 -2.00 15.04 2.26
CA VAL A 96 -1.35 15.51 1.03
C VAL A 96 -2.29 16.37 0.19
N SER A 97 -3.54 15.94 0.05
CA SER A 97 -4.55 16.70 -0.72
C SER A 97 -4.85 18.06 -0.09
N ALA A 98 -4.91 18.13 1.25
CA ALA A 98 -5.13 19.39 1.95
C ALA A 98 -3.93 20.34 1.79
N ALA A 99 -2.71 19.84 1.93
CA ALA A 99 -1.49 20.62 1.72
C ALA A 99 -1.42 21.17 0.28
N ASN A 100 -1.73 20.34 -0.72
CA ASN A 100 -1.75 20.77 -2.12
C ASN A 100 -2.83 21.84 -2.38
N ARG A 101 -4.02 21.70 -1.79
CA ARG A 101 -5.05 22.75 -1.88
C ARG A 101 -4.57 24.07 -1.26
N ALA A 102 -3.93 24.02 -0.10
CA ALA A 102 -3.41 25.21 0.58
C ALA A 102 -2.31 25.89 -0.26
N ALA A 103 -1.34 25.12 -0.76
CA ALA A 103 -0.27 25.66 -1.61
C ALA A 103 -0.81 26.32 -2.89
N ASN A 104 -1.80 25.70 -3.54
CA ASN A 104 -2.44 26.26 -4.72
C ASN A 104 -3.24 27.53 -4.38
N ALA A 105 -3.96 27.54 -3.26
CA ALA A 105 -4.67 28.73 -2.80
C ALA A 105 -3.71 29.90 -2.53
N SER A 106 -2.57 29.66 -1.87
CA SER A 106 -1.55 30.67 -1.64
C SER A 106 -0.97 31.22 -2.96
N ARG A 107 -0.68 30.34 -3.93
CA ARG A 107 -0.22 30.76 -5.26
C ARG A 107 -1.25 31.66 -5.95
N VAL A 108 -2.53 31.26 -5.93
CA VAL A 108 -3.62 32.03 -6.55
C VAL A 108 -3.80 33.38 -5.84
N ALA A 109 -3.74 33.41 -4.51
CA ALA A 109 -3.85 34.65 -3.74
C ALA A 109 -2.71 35.63 -4.07
N ALA A 110 -1.48 35.13 -4.19
CA ALA A 110 -0.32 35.94 -4.56
C ALA A 110 -0.48 36.52 -5.99
N VAL A 111 -0.88 35.70 -6.95
CA VAL A 111 -1.15 36.17 -8.33
C VAL A 111 -2.27 37.22 -8.33
N LYS A 112 -3.35 36.99 -7.58
CA LYS A 112 -4.47 37.93 -7.48
C LYS A 112 -4.06 39.26 -6.85
N ALA A 113 -3.18 39.25 -5.86
CA ALA A 113 -2.64 40.48 -5.27
C ALA A 113 -1.78 41.27 -6.27
N ILE A 114 -0.96 40.59 -7.07
CA ILE A 114 -0.19 41.23 -8.16
C ILE A 114 -1.14 41.83 -9.21
N GLN A 115 -2.13 41.06 -9.65
CA GLN A 115 -3.12 41.52 -10.62
C GLN A 115 -3.90 42.74 -10.12
N LYS A 116 -4.31 42.74 -8.84
CA LYS A 116 -4.96 43.90 -8.22
C LYS A 116 -4.04 45.12 -8.24
N ARG A 117 -2.79 44.97 -7.82
CA ARG A 117 -1.81 46.07 -7.85
C ARG A 117 -1.59 46.60 -9.28
N MET A 118 -1.57 45.74 -10.29
CA MET A 118 -1.48 46.17 -11.68
C MET A 118 -2.71 46.96 -12.14
N HIS A 119 -3.91 46.55 -11.71
CA HIS A 119 -5.15 47.26 -12.01
C HIS A 119 -5.17 48.64 -11.35
N ASP A 120 -4.86 48.72 -10.06
CA ASP A 120 -4.81 49.97 -9.30
C ASP A 120 -3.81 50.97 -9.94
N LEU A 121 -2.65 50.47 -10.40
CA LEU A 121 -1.65 51.29 -11.12
C LEU A 121 -2.06 51.75 -12.52
N ILE A 122 -3.05 51.09 -13.14
CA ILE A 122 -3.58 51.49 -14.45
C ILE A 122 -4.65 52.58 -14.27
N ASP A 123 -5.48 52.48 -13.23
CA ASP A 123 -6.52 53.47 -12.90
C ASP A 123 -5.93 54.80 -12.38
N ASP A 124 -4.80 54.77 -11.67
CA ASP A 124 -4.13 55.97 -11.15
C ASP A 124 -3.31 56.76 -12.19
N ARG A 125 -3.24 56.34 -13.46
CA ARG A 125 -2.58 57.13 -14.50
C ARG A 125 -3.54 58.20 -15.03
N PRO A 126 -3.31 59.51 -14.77
CA PRO A 126 -4.14 60.54 -15.37
C PRO A 126 -3.98 60.46 -16.90
N ILE A 127 -5.10 60.35 -17.60
CA ILE A 127 -5.13 60.46 -19.06
C ILE A 127 -4.68 61.88 -19.39
N GLN A 128 -3.41 62.05 -19.74
CA GLN A 128 -2.91 63.27 -20.37
C GLN A 128 -3.48 63.28 -21.79
N ILE A 129 -4.66 63.89 -21.94
CA ILE A 129 -5.21 64.26 -23.24
C ILE A 129 -4.45 65.53 -23.67
N VAL A 130 -3.53 65.38 -24.63
CA VAL A 130 -2.94 66.48 -25.41
C VAL A 130 -3.78 66.68 -26.65
#